data_AF-A0A7V3MXS0-F1
#
_entry.id   AF-A0A7V3MXS0-F1
#
_cell.length_a   1.000
_cell.length_b   1.000
_cell.length_c   1.000
_cell.angle_alpha   90.00
_cell.angle_beta   90.00
_cell.angle_gamma   90.00
#
_symmetry.space_group_name_H-M   'P 1'
#
loop_
_entity.id
_entity.type
_entity.pdbx_description
1 polymer ?
#
loop_
_entity_poly.entity_id
_entity_poly.type
_entity_poly.pdbx_seq_one_letter_code
_entity_poly.pdbx_strand_id
1 'polypeptide(L)' 'MYKTILLGMLISLNACAQSPQKLKQTNMKPKINKPDEEWEKILTPQQFHILRKKGTDLPGTGQYTYHFDKGIYKCAA' A
#
# COMPACT_ATOMS: atom_id res chain seq x y z
N MET A 1 -58.83 -0.37 18.87
CA MET A 1 -57.81 0.68 18.69
C MET A 1 -56.45 0.37 19.33
N TYR A 2 -56.30 -0.67 20.18
CA TYR A 2 -54.98 -1.09 20.71
C TYR A 2 -54.21 -2.06 19.80
N LYS A 3 -54.86 -2.60 18.76
CA LYS A 3 -54.29 -3.63 17.87
C LYS A 3 -53.35 -3.05 16.80
N THR A 4 -53.44 -1.75 16.49
CA THR A 4 -52.45 -1.04 15.67
C THR A 4 -51.24 -0.57 16.48
N ILE A 5 -51.38 -0.41 17.80
CA ILE A 5 -50.28 -0.04 18.70
C ILE A 5 -49.34 -1.25 18.94
N LEU A 6 -49.86 -2.47 18.89
CA LEU A 6 -49.07 -3.71 19.04
C LEU A 6 -48.23 -4.09 17.81
N LEU A 7 -48.44 -3.45 16.65
CA LEU A 7 -47.62 -3.67 15.45
C LEU A 7 -46.44 -2.67 15.33
N GLY A 8 -46.48 -1.58 16.10
CA GLY A 8 -45.43 -0.54 16.09
C GLY A 8 -44.29 -0.76 17.07
N MET A 9 -44.38 -1.75 17.96
CA MET A 9 -43.43 -2.01 19.05
C MET A 9 -42.41 -3.12 18.74
N LEU A 10 -42.00 -3.26 17.48
CA LEU A 10 -40.95 -4.21 17.03
C LEU A 10 -39.84 -3.55 16.19
N ILE A 11 -39.81 -2.22 16.07
CA ILE A 11 -38.82 -1.48 15.25
C ILE A 11 -37.74 -0.81 16.13
N SER A 12 -37.50 -1.30 17.35
CA SER A 12 -36.59 -0.65 18.31
C SER A 12 -35.46 -1.54 18.87
N LEU A 13 -34.85 -2.42 18.06
CA LEU A 13 -33.66 -3.20 18.50
C LEU A 13 -32.66 -3.53 17.37
N ASN A 14 -32.33 -2.59 16.48
CA ASN A 14 -31.16 -2.75 15.59
C ASN A 14 -30.22 -1.55 15.64
N ALA A 15 -30.09 -0.92 16.82
CA ALA A 15 -28.90 -0.14 17.14
C ALA A 15 -27.87 -1.09 17.75
N CYS A 16 -26.72 -1.25 17.09
CA CYS A 16 -25.59 -2.13 17.43
C CYS A 16 -25.69 -3.60 16.97
N ALA A 17 -25.88 -3.82 15.67
CA ALA A 17 -25.33 -4.99 14.99
C ALA A 17 -24.37 -4.55 13.88
N GLN A 18 -23.29 -3.84 14.25
CA GLN A 18 -22.13 -3.75 13.38
C GLN A 18 -21.50 -5.15 13.37
N SER A 19 -21.88 -5.96 12.38
CA SER A 19 -21.19 -7.20 12.07
C SER A 19 -19.68 -6.91 12.06
N PRO A 20 -18.83 -7.66 12.79
CA PRO A 20 -17.40 -7.43 12.74
C PRO A 20 -16.97 -7.59 11.29
N GLN A 21 -16.39 -6.53 10.71
CA GLN A 21 -15.84 -6.59 9.37
C GLN A 21 -14.75 -7.66 9.40
N LYS A 22 -15.03 -8.81 8.77
CA LYS A 22 -14.08 -9.89 8.57
C LYS A 22 -12.87 -9.28 7.88
N LEU A 23 -11.77 -9.10 8.62
CA LEU A 23 -10.51 -8.57 8.10
C LEU A 23 -10.16 -9.39 6.87
N LYS A 24 -10.33 -8.79 5.70
CA LYS A 24 -9.96 -9.38 4.42
C LYS A 24 -8.44 -9.55 4.50
N GLN A 25 -8.00 -10.78 4.73
CA GLN A 25 -6.58 -11.11 4.81
C GLN A 25 -5.97 -10.85 3.43
N THR A 26 -5.44 -9.64 3.26
CA THR A 26 -4.65 -9.30 2.09
C THR A 26 -3.36 -10.10 2.24
N ASN A 27 -3.05 -10.93 1.25
CA ASN A 27 -1.77 -11.61 1.15
C ASN A 27 -0.72 -10.52 0.87
N MET A 28 -0.29 -9.79 1.91
CA MET A 28 0.80 -8.85 1.80
C MET A 28 2.07 -9.65 1.52
N LYS A 29 2.72 -9.34 0.41
CA LYS A 29 4.02 -9.90 0.09
C LYS A 29 4.98 -9.58 1.25
N PRO A 30 5.85 -10.53 1.64
CA PRO A 30 6.81 -10.30 2.70
C PRO A 30 7.69 -9.09 2.36
N LYS A 31 7.97 -8.26 3.38
CA LYS A 31 8.86 -7.12 3.23
C LYS A 31 10.25 -7.62 2.88
N ILE A 32 10.83 -7.10 1.79
CA ILE A 32 12.21 -7.42 1.41
C ILE A 32 13.14 -6.81 2.45
N ASN A 33 13.97 -7.65 3.09
CA ASN A 33 14.99 -7.25 4.03
C ASN A 33 16.30 -7.91 3.62
N LYS A 34 17.18 -7.13 2.98
CA LYS A 34 18.52 -7.53 2.56
C LYS A 34 19.54 -6.55 3.16
N PRO A 35 20.74 -7.01 3.53
CA PRO A 35 21.80 -6.14 4.01
C PRO A 35 22.32 -5.23 2.89
N ASP A 36 22.96 -4.11 3.27
CA ASP A 36 23.52 -3.15 2.31
C ASP A 36 24.54 -3.80 1.36
N GLU A 37 25.36 -4.73 1.85
CA GLU A 37 26.37 -5.46 1.06
C GLU A 37 25.76 -6.33 -0.05
N GLU A 38 24.54 -6.83 0.15
CA GLU A 38 23.82 -7.58 -0.87
C GLU A 38 23.22 -6.62 -1.90
N TRP A 39 22.67 -5.49 -1.45
CA TRP A 39 22.17 -4.45 -2.34
C TRP A 39 23.26 -3.83 -3.21
N GLU A 40 24.46 -3.60 -2.68
CA GLU A 40 25.60 -3.06 -3.41
C GLU A 40 26.04 -3.95 -4.58
N LYS A 41 25.79 -5.27 -4.49
CA LYS A 41 26.08 -6.23 -5.56
C LYS A 41 25.00 -6.28 -6.65
N ILE A 42 23.75 -5.95 -6.30
CA ILE A 42 22.59 -6.05 -7.20
C ILE A 42 22.33 -4.71 -7.92
N LEU A 43 22.49 -3.61 -7.20
CA LEU A 43 22.23 -2.27 -7.70
C LEU A 43 23.44 -1.72 -8.45
N THR A 44 23.19 -0.87 -9.43
CA THR A 44 24.27 -0.04 -9.98
C THR A 44 24.81 0.91 -8.91
N PRO A 45 26.07 1.36 -9.01
CA PRO A 45 26.65 2.28 -8.02
C PRO A 45 25.80 3.53 -7.76
N GLN A 46 25.21 4.10 -8.83
CA GLN A 46 24.33 5.26 -8.74
C GLN A 46 23.01 4.93 -8.02
N GLN A 47 22.36 3.81 -8.34
CA GLN A 47 21.14 3.37 -7.66
C GLN A 47 21.39 3.09 -6.17
N PHE A 48 22.50 2.43 -5.82
CA PHE A 48 22.85 2.18 -4.43
C PHE A 48 23.06 3.48 -3.65
N HIS A 49 23.80 4.42 -4.23
CA HIS A 49 24.01 5.74 -3.63
C HIS A 49 22.68 6.47 -3.36
N ILE A 50 21.78 6.50 -4.34
CA ILE A 50 20.48 7.18 -4.21
C ILE A 50 19.56 6.45 -3.21
N LEU A 51 19.33 5.15 -3.42
CA LEU A 51 18.29 4.38 -2.71
C LEU A 51 18.72 3.97 -1.29
N ARG A 52 20.02 3.73 -1.04
CA ARG A 52 20.53 3.23 0.24
C ARG A 52 21.35 4.26 1.01
N LYS A 53 22.10 5.12 0.31
CA LYS A 53 22.89 6.20 0.94
C LYS A 53 22.19 7.56 0.96
N LYS A 54 20.90 7.61 0.60
CA LYS A 54 20.07 8.84 0.58
C LYS A 54 20.64 9.93 -0.33
N GLY A 55 21.33 9.54 -1.40
CA GLY A 55 21.81 10.46 -2.42
C GLY A 55 20.69 10.94 -3.33
N THR A 56 21.02 11.93 -4.17
CA THR A 56 20.15 12.47 -5.22
C THR A 56 20.92 12.44 -6.53
N ASP A 57 20.25 12.10 -7.64
CA ASP A 57 20.86 12.18 -8.97
C ASP A 57 21.12 13.62 -9.40
N LEU A 58 22.02 13.78 -10.39
CA LEU A 58 22.30 15.08 -10.98
C LEU A 58 21.11 15.52 -11.86
N PRO A 59 20.82 16.82 -11.94
CA PRO A 59 19.69 17.33 -12.72
C PRO A 59 19.82 16.92 -14.18
N GLY A 60 18.75 16.36 -14.74
CA GLY A 60 18.70 15.96 -16.16
C GLY A 60 19.40 14.65 -16.50
N THR A 61 19.97 13.93 -15.53
CA THR A 61 20.78 12.72 -15.79
C THR A 61 20.07 11.40 -15.55
N GLY A 62 18.90 11.42 -14.90
CA GLY A 62 18.14 10.21 -14.62
C GLY A 62 17.69 9.51 -15.91
N GLN A 63 17.85 8.19 -15.96
CA GLN A 63 17.45 7.36 -17.13
C GLN A 63 16.01 7.61 -17.58
N TYR A 64 15.12 7.90 -16.61
CA TYR A 64 13.70 8.12 -16.87
C TYR A 64 13.29 9.61 -16.86
N THR A 65 14.24 10.56 -16.79
CA THR A 65 13.93 12.00 -16.75
C THR A 65 13.18 12.48 -18.00
N TYR A 66 13.49 11.91 -19.16
CA TYR A 66 12.84 12.25 -20.44
C TYR A 66 12.17 11.04 -21.09
N HIS A 67 11.73 10.07 -20.28
CA HIS A 67 11.06 8.86 -20.75
C HIS A 67 9.54 9.05 -20.74
N PHE A 68 8.90 8.95 -21.90
CA PHE A 68 7.46 9.22 -22.08
C PHE A 68 6.63 7.99 -22.50
N ASP A 69 7.27 6.83 -22.64
CA ASP A 69 6.59 5.62 -23.07
C ASP A 69 5.66 5.07 -21.98
N LYS A 70 4.58 4.41 -22.41
CA LYS A 70 3.61 3.79 -21.50
C LYS A 70 4.22 2.54 -20.85
N GLY A 71 4.07 2.41 -19.54
CA GLY A 71 4.58 1.27 -18.79
C GLY A 71 4.27 1.34 -17.29
N ILE A 72 4.92 0.47 -16.52
CA ILE A 72 4.79 0.42 -15.05
C ILE A 72 6.18 0.59 -14.44
N TYR A 73 6.32 1.60 -13.59
CA TYR A 73 7.51 1.79 -12.76
C TYR A 73 7.39 0.99 -11.47
N LYS A 74 8.47 0.32 -11.08
CA LYS A 74 8.56 -0.45 -9.84
C LYS A 74 9.75 0.05 -9.04
N CYS A 75 9.68 -0.10 -7.71
CA CYS A 75 10.85 0.14 -6.87
C CYS A 75 11.98 -0.78 -7.32
N ALA A 76 13.19 -0.22 -7.43
CA ALA A 76 14.37 -1.00 -7.81
C ALA A 76 14.89 -1.85 -6.64
N ALA A 77 14.48 -1.57 -5.40
CA ALA A 77 14.82 -2.29 -4.17
C ALA A 77 13.59 -2.87 -3.45
#